data_AF-A0A534P0J3-F1
#
_entry.id   AF-A0A534P0J3-F1
#
_cell.length_a   1.000
_cell.length_b   1.000
_cell.length_c   1.000
_cell.angle_alpha   90.00
_cell.angle_beta   90.00
_cell.angle_gamma   90.00
#
_symmetry.space_group_name_H-M   'P 1'
#
loop_
_entity.id
_entity.type
_entity.pdbx_description
1 polymer ?
#
loop_
_entity_poly.entity_id
_entity_poly.type
_entity_poly.pdbx_seq_one_letter_code
_entity_poly.pdbx_strand_id
1 'polypeptide(L)'
;MWRAGWLLLPAAWLLHRFAANDALVFFVACASLVPLAKAMGDATEGLAERMGPTAGSLLNATFGNAAELILGIAALRHGHVDLVKGSITGSILANLLLVGGGSIVTGGIRFPRLRFNRLAASSSV
;
A
#
# COMPACT_ATOMS: atom_id res chain seq x y z
N MET A 1 -14.06 -2.76 -12.86
CA MET A 1 -12.72 -3.29 -13.20
C MET A 1 -11.97 -3.86 -11.99
N TRP A 2 -12.11 -3.33 -10.77
CA TRP A 2 -11.40 -3.85 -9.57
C TRP A 2 -11.82 -5.25 -9.07
N ARG A 3 -13.04 -5.71 -9.36
CA ARG A 3 -13.56 -6.99 -8.84
C ARG A 3 -12.76 -8.21 -9.34
N ALA A 4 -12.12 -8.11 -10.51
CA ALA A 4 -11.30 -9.19 -11.05
C ALA A 4 -10.02 -9.42 -10.24
N GLY A 5 -9.50 -8.40 -9.53
CA GLY A 5 -8.31 -8.54 -8.70
C GLY A 5 -8.47 -9.58 -7.59
N TRP A 6 -9.69 -9.79 -7.09
CA TRP A 6 -9.97 -10.80 -6.07
C TRP A 6 -9.68 -12.24 -6.53
N LEU A 7 -9.65 -12.50 -7.84
CA LEU A 7 -9.29 -13.82 -8.38
C LEU A 7 -7.80 -14.13 -8.21
N LEU A 8 -6.95 -13.12 -8.00
CA LEU A 8 -5.51 -13.31 -7.77
C LEU A 8 -5.22 -14.02 -6.44
N LEU A 9 -6.12 -13.93 -5.46
CA LEU A 9 -5.99 -14.59 -4.15
C LEU A 9 -6.09 -16.12 -4.26
N PRO A 10 -7.21 -16.69 -4.76
CA PRO A 10 -7.28 -18.13 -4.97
C PRO A 10 -6.27 -18.60 -6.02
N ALA A 11 -5.94 -17.78 -7.02
CA ALA A 11 -4.90 -18.12 -8.00
C ALA A 11 -3.51 -18.23 -7.34
N ALA A 12 -3.11 -17.28 -6.50
CA ALA A 12 -1.84 -17.35 -5.76
C ALA A 12 -1.78 -18.60 -4.87
N TRP A 13 -2.88 -18.92 -4.18
CA TRP A 13 -2.97 -20.11 -3.34
C TRP A 13 -2.89 -21.41 -4.15
N LEU A 14 -3.60 -21.51 -5.28
CA LEU A 14 -3.53 -22.65 -6.19
C LEU A 14 -2.13 -22.83 -6.77
N LEU A 15 -1.51 -21.74 -7.23
CA LEU A 15 -0.16 -21.77 -7.77
C LEU A 15 0.86 -22.19 -6.72
N HIS A 16 0.75 -21.68 -5.49
CA HIS A 16 1.61 -22.12 -4.40
C HIS A 16 1.51 -23.63 -4.12
N ARG A 17 0.32 -24.24 -4.34
CA ARG A 17 0.12 -25.67 -4.12
C ARG A 17 0.59 -26.55 -5.28
N PHE A 18 0.47 -26.08 -6.52
CA PHE A 18 0.60 -26.93 -7.71
C PHE A 18 1.70 -26.50 -8.69
N ALA A 19 2.20 -25.27 -8.60
CA ALA A 19 3.24 -24.78 -9.49
C ALA A 19 4.64 -25.07 -8.93
N ALA A 20 5.55 -25.51 -9.80
CA ALA A 20 6.97 -25.69 -9.48
C ALA A 20 7.81 -24.42 -9.68
N ASN A 21 7.18 -23.29 -10.06
CA ASN A 21 7.87 -22.04 -10.38
C ASN A 21 7.69 -21.00 -9.28
N ASP A 22 8.67 -20.91 -8.39
CA ASP A 22 8.67 -19.99 -7.25
C ASP A 22 8.57 -18.52 -7.66
N ALA A 23 9.18 -18.13 -8.78
CA ALA A 23 9.11 -16.76 -9.28
C ALA A 23 7.67 -16.40 -9.68
N LEU A 24 6.98 -17.31 -10.37
CA LEU A 24 5.58 -17.11 -10.75
C LEU A 24 4.69 -17.01 -9.50
N VAL A 25 4.87 -17.92 -8.53
CA VAL A 25 4.14 -17.87 -7.25
C VAL A 25 4.37 -16.54 -6.55
N PHE A 26 5.63 -16.07 -6.49
CA PHE A 26 6.01 -14.79 -5.90
C PHE A 26 5.28 -13.61 -6.55
N PHE A 27 5.36 -13.47 -7.87
CA PHE A 27 4.74 -12.34 -8.56
C PHE A 27 3.21 -12.34 -8.45
N VAL A 28 2.57 -13.50 -8.53
CA VAL A 28 1.11 -13.60 -8.39
C VAL A 28 0.68 -13.33 -6.94
N ALA A 29 1.45 -13.80 -5.95
CA ALA A 29 1.22 -13.47 -4.55
C ALA A 29 1.35 -11.96 -4.31
N CYS A 30 2.41 -11.32 -4.81
CA CYS A 30 2.57 -9.86 -4.74
C CYS A 30 1.41 -9.11 -5.41
N ALA A 31 0.98 -9.54 -6.60
CA ALA A 31 -0.15 -8.93 -7.30
C ALA A 31 -1.47 -9.09 -6.53
N SER A 32 -1.65 -10.21 -5.83
CA SER A 32 -2.83 -10.46 -4.99
C SER A 32 -2.94 -9.51 -3.78
N LEU A 33 -1.84 -8.88 -3.36
CA LEU A 33 -1.85 -7.88 -2.28
C LEU A 33 -2.50 -6.57 -2.69
N VAL A 34 -2.49 -6.21 -3.98
CA VAL A 34 -3.06 -4.96 -4.48
C VAL A 34 -4.58 -4.83 -4.16
N PRO A 35 -5.44 -5.80 -4.48
CA PRO A 35 -6.86 -5.76 -4.08
C PRO A 35 -7.07 -5.86 -2.57
N LEU A 36 -6.22 -6.60 -1.85
CA LEU A 36 -6.30 -6.67 -0.39
C LEU A 36 -6.01 -5.32 0.27
N ALA A 37 -4.94 -4.65 -0.16
CA ALA A 37 -4.54 -3.34 0.35
C ALA A 37 -5.63 -2.30 0.11
N LYS A 38 -6.24 -2.30 -1.08
CA LYS A 38 -7.39 -1.44 -1.37
C LYS A 38 -8.57 -1.74 -0.43
N ALA A 39 -8.96 -3.00 -0.29
CA ALA A 39 -10.10 -3.37 0.54
C ALA A 39 -9.90 -2.99 2.02
N MET A 40 -8.66 -3.16 2.51
CA MET A 40 -8.29 -2.76 3.85
C MET A 40 -8.31 -1.24 4.01
N GLY A 41 -7.82 -0.48 3.03
CA GLY A 41 -7.91 0.98 3.02
C GLY A 41 -9.36 1.47 3.04
N ASP A 42 -10.21 0.96 2.13
CA ASP A 42 -11.63 1.32 2.06
C ASP A 42 -12.36 0.99 3.39
N ALA A 43 -12.03 -0.14 4.03
CA ALA A 43 -12.59 -0.52 5.33
C ALA A 43 -12.08 0.38 6.47
N THR A 44 -10.80 0.75 6.44
CA THR A 44 -10.15 1.64 7.42
C THR A 44 -10.75 3.03 7.37
N GLU A 45 -10.93 3.58 6.18
CA GLU A 45 -11.54 4.89 5.95
C GLU A 45 -13.00 4.90 6.45
N GLY A 46 -13.80 3.91 6.06
CA GLY A 46 -15.20 3.81 6.50
C GLY A 46 -15.38 3.61 8.01
N LEU A 47 -14.38 3.05 8.69
CA LEU A 47 -14.35 2.95 10.16
C LEU A 47 -13.87 4.25 10.80
N ALA A 48 -12.83 4.89 10.24
CA ALA A 48 -12.26 6.13 10.75
C ALA A 48 -13.30 7.27 10.75
N GLU A 49 -14.15 7.34 9.72
CA GLU A 49 -15.26 8.31 9.62
C GLU A 49 -16.24 8.23 10.80
N ARG A 50 -16.38 7.06 11.43
CA ARG A 50 -17.35 6.80 12.51
C ARG A 50 -16.75 6.97 13.91
N MET A 51 -15.42 7.04 14.01
CA MET A 51 -14.68 6.98 15.29
C MET A 51 -14.27 8.36 15.82
N GLY A 52 -14.56 9.43 15.07
CA GLY A 52 -14.16 10.80 15.40
C GLY A 52 -12.69 11.10 15.08
N PRO A 53 -12.27 12.38 15.10
CA PRO A 53 -11.02 12.83 14.47
C PRO A 53 -9.75 12.14 14.98
N THR A 54 -9.60 12.02 16.31
CA THR A 54 -8.39 11.48 16.93
C THR A 54 -8.28 9.96 16.78
N ALA A 55 -9.37 9.23 17.02
CA ALA A 55 -9.35 7.77 16.87
C ALA A 55 -9.30 7.37 15.40
N GLY A 56 -9.98 8.11 14.52
CA GLY A 56 -9.91 7.91 13.07
C GLY A 56 -8.51 8.17 12.50
N SER A 57 -7.81 9.20 12.96
CA SER A 57 -6.43 9.46 12.50
C SER A 57 -5.45 8.37 12.93
N LEU A 58 -5.54 7.89 14.19
CA LEU A 58 -4.75 6.75 14.67
C LEU A 58 -5.05 5.47 13.88
N LEU A 59 -6.33 5.23 13.58
CA LEU A 59 -6.78 4.06 12.83
C LEU A 59 -6.24 4.09 11.40
N ASN A 60 -6.29 5.24 10.73
CA ASN A 60 -5.72 5.40 9.39
C ASN A 60 -4.18 5.29 9.38
N ALA A 61 -3.49 5.88 10.35
CA ALA A 61 -2.04 5.77 10.44
C ALA A 61 -1.57 4.31 10.62
N THR A 62 -2.33 3.51 11.38
CA THR A 62 -1.98 2.12 11.68
C THR A 62 -2.42 1.18 10.54
N PHE A 63 -3.70 1.19 10.18
CA PHE A 63 -4.27 0.25 9.21
C PHE A 63 -4.10 0.67 7.76
N GLY A 64 -3.92 1.97 7.49
CA GLY A 64 -3.55 2.46 6.15
C GLY A 64 -2.20 1.91 5.67
N ASN A 65 -1.30 1.59 6.60
CA ASN A 65 0.00 0.97 6.32
C ASN A 65 0.08 -0.49 6.82
N ALA A 66 -1.03 -1.11 7.20
CA ALA A 66 -1.00 -2.44 7.82
C ALA A 66 -0.40 -3.52 6.91
N ALA A 67 -0.55 -3.41 5.59
CA ALA A 67 0.01 -4.38 4.66
C ALA A 67 1.55 -4.41 4.75
N GLU A 68 2.17 -3.24 4.79
CA GLU A 68 3.62 -3.09 4.93
C GLU A 68 4.08 -3.58 6.31
N LEU A 69 3.34 -3.25 7.37
CA LEU A 69 3.65 -3.68 8.73
C LEU A 69 3.58 -5.21 8.87
N ILE A 70 2.52 -5.84 8.34
CA ILE A 70 2.34 -7.30 8.38
C ILE A 70 3.47 -8.00 7.63
N LEU A 71 3.80 -7.54 6.41
CA LEU A 71 4.90 -8.10 5.61
C LEU A 71 6.26 -7.89 6.28
N GLY A 72 6.48 -6.70 6.85
CA GLY A 72 7.69 -6.38 7.60
C GLY A 72 7.88 -7.31 8.80
N ILE A 73 6.84 -7.48 9.62
CA ILE A 73 6.88 -8.39 10.77
C ILE A 73 7.09 -9.84 10.33
N ALA A 74 6.40 -10.30 9.28
CA ALA A 74 6.58 -11.65 8.76
C ALA A 74 8.02 -11.89 8.28
N ALA A 75 8.59 -10.95 7.52
CA ALA A 75 9.98 -11.00 7.07
C ALA A 75 10.98 -10.97 8.24
N LEU A 76 10.76 -10.13 9.26
CA LEU A 76 11.59 -10.10 10.47
C LEU A 76 11.57 -11.43 11.22
N ARG A 77 10.41 -12.09 11.31
CA ARG A 77 10.30 -13.42 11.95
C ARG A 77 11.12 -14.50 11.23
N HIS A 78 11.37 -14.32 9.93
CA HIS A 78 12.25 -15.19 9.14
C HIS A 78 13.71 -14.69 9.08
N GLY A 79 14.06 -13.64 9.84
CA GLY A 79 15.42 -13.10 9.88
C GLY A 79 15.80 -12.22 8.68
N HIS A 80 14.85 -11.86 7.81
CA HIS A 80 15.10 -11.05 6.61
C HIS A 80 15.17 -9.54 6.92
N VAL A 81 16.13 -9.13 7.75
CA VAL A 81 16.29 -7.74 8.18
C VAL A 81 16.56 -6.79 7.01
N ASP A 82 17.39 -7.20 6.05
CA ASP A 82 17.73 -6.36 4.90
C ASP A 82 16.53 -6.17 3.94
N LEU A 83 15.67 -7.19 3.81
CA LEU A 83 14.42 -7.08 3.06
C LEU A 83 13.50 -6.02 3.69
N VAL A 84 13.43 -5.99 5.02
CA VAL A 84 12.57 -5.05 5.76
C VAL A 84 13.10 -3.62 5.64
N LYS A 85 14.42 -3.43 5.79
CA LYS A 85 15.07 -2.13 5.56
C LYS A 85 14.84 -1.65 4.13
N GLY A 86 15.07 -2.53 3.15
CA GLY A 86 14.84 -2.23 1.74
C GLY A 86 13.39 -1.87 1.45
N SER A 87 12.43 -2.58 2.04
CA SER A 87 11.00 -2.30 1.91
C SER A 87 10.62 -0.93 2.48
N ILE A 88 11.11 -0.58 3.68
CA ILE A 88 10.84 0.74 4.29
C ILE A 88 11.42 1.87 3.45
N THR A 89 12.69 1.74 3.02
CA THR A 89 13.32 2.72 2.13
C THR A 89 12.55 2.83 0.81
N GLY A 90 12.15 1.70 0.24
CA GLY A 90 11.36 1.63 -0.99
C GLY A 90 10.00 2.35 -0.86
N SER A 91 9.27 2.13 0.24
CA SER A 91 7.97 2.79 0.49
C SER A 91 8.11 4.31 0.59
N ILE A 92 9.14 4.80 1.31
CA ILE A 92 9.43 6.24 1.40
C ILE A 92 9.71 6.81 -0.01
N LEU A 93 10.58 6.18 -0.79
CA LEU A 93 10.91 6.63 -2.14
C LEU A 93 9.69 6.58 -3.07
N ALA A 94 8.88 5.52 -2.99
CA ALA A 94 7.68 5.36 -3.80
C ALA A 94 6.65 6.46 -3.49
N ASN A 95 6.39 6.76 -2.22
CA ASN A 95 5.43 7.80 -1.85
C ASN A 95 5.89 9.20 -2.27
N LEU A 96 7.17 9.53 -2.05
CA LEU A 96 7.70 10.86 -2.36
C LEU A 96 7.88 11.07 -3.87
N LEU A 97 8.53 10.13 -4.56
CA LEU A 97 8.95 10.32 -5.95
C LEU A 97 7.92 9.78 -6.92
N LEU A 98 7.46 8.54 -6.73
CA LEU A 98 6.56 7.90 -7.69
C LEU A 98 5.12 8.43 -7.54
N VAL A 99 4.53 8.35 -6.35
CA VAL A 99 3.15 8.79 -6.10
C VAL A 99 3.08 10.31 -6.08
N GLY A 100 3.90 10.98 -5.26
CA GLY A 100 3.94 12.43 -5.17
C GLY A 100 4.32 13.08 -6.49
N GLY A 101 5.46 12.70 -7.06
CA GLY A 101 5.90 13.19 -8.38
C GLY A 101 4.91 12.86 -9.50
N GLY A 102 4.39 11.62 -9.55
CA GLY A 102 3.37 11.21 -10.51
C GLY A 102 2.07 12.02 -10.40
N SER A 103 1.64 12.35 -9.19
CA SER A 103 0.46 13.19 -8.95
C SER A 103 0.68 14.62 -9.44
N ILE A 104 1.88 15.18 -9.25
CA ILE A 104 2.25 16.50 -9.79
C ILE A 104 2.27 16.49 -11.31
N VAL A 105 2.89 15.48 -11.93
CA VAL A 105 2.95 15.34 -13.39
C VAL A 105 1.53 15.20 -13.97
N THR A 106 0.73 14.28 -13.45
CA THR A 106 -0.63 14.03 -13.94
C THR A 106 -1.56 15.22 -13.73
N GLY A 107 -1.48 15.90 -12.58
CA GLY A 107 -2.21 17.15 -12.35
C GLY A 107 -1.75 18.28 -13.28
N GLY A 108 -0.44 18.36 -13.55
CA GLY A 108 0.20 19.36 -14.41
C GLY A 108 -0.16 19.23 -15.90
N ILE A 109 -0.53 18.04 -16.37
CA ILE A 109 -1.02 17.84 -17.76
C ILE A 109 -2.27 18.70 -18.03
N ARG A 110 -3.15 18.85 -17.04
CA ARG A 110 -4.41 19.59 -17.17
C ARG A 110 -4.32 21.03 -16.65
N PHE A 111 -3.51 21.27 -15.62
CA PHE A 111 -3.46 22.56 -14.93
C PHE A 111 -2.05 23.18 -15.01
N PRO A 112 -1.89 24.39 -15.59
CA PRO A 112 -0.59 25.05 -15.72
C PRO A 112 0.06 25.42 -14.37
N ARG A 113 -0.74 25.55 -13.31
CA ARG A 113 -0.27 25.81 -11.94
C ARG A 113 -1.10 24.98 -10.96
N LEU A 114 -0.44 24.10 -10.22
CA LEU A 114 -1.03 23.39 -9.10
C LEU A 114 -0.91 24.25 -7.83
N ARG A 115 -2.03 24.42 -7.12
CA ARG A 115 -2.07 25.14 -5.84
C ARG A 115 -2.14 24.12 -4.71
N PHE A 116 -1.20 24.22 -3.77
CA PHE A 116 -1.17 23.38 -2.57
C PHE A 116 -1.39 24.25 -1.34
N ASN A 117 -2.16 23.75 -0.38
CA ASN A 117 -2.28 24.40 0.92
C ASN A 117 -0.95 24.21 1.67
N ARG A 118 -0.26 25.31 2.00
CA ARG A 118 1.04 25.25 2.69
C ARG A 118 0.96 24.46 3.98
N LEU A 119 -0.07 24.68 4.81
CA LEU A 119 -0.20 24.02 6.10
C LEU A 119 -0.37 22.51 5.95
N ALA A 120 -1.19 22.06 4.99
CA ALA A 120 -1.42 20.63 4.76
C ALA A 120 -0.25 19.93 4.01
N ALA A 121 0.49 20.69 3.19
CA ALA A 121 1.64 20.16 2.44
C ALA A 121 2.94 20.17 3.25
N SER A 122 3.06 21.04 4.27
CA SER A 122 4.21 21.09 5.18
C SER A 122 3.97 20.40 6.52
N SER A 123 2.71 20.08 6.86
CA SER A 123 2.42 19.25 8.04
C SER A 123 2.76 17.80 7.72
N SER A 124 3.97 17.40 8.10
CA SER A 124 4.27 15.98 8.34
C SER A 124 3.39 15.52 9.50
N VAL A 125 2.19 15.03 9.19
CA VAL A 125 1.41 14.22 10.14
C VAL A 125 2.01 12.83 10.15
#